data_AF-A0A4P7RY88-F1
#
_entry.id   AF-A0A4P7RY88-F1
#
_cell.length_a   1.000
_cell.length_b   1.000
_cell.length_c   1.000
_cell.angle_alpha   90.00
_cell.angle_beta   90.00
_cell.angle_gamma   90.00
#
_symmetry.space_group_name_H-M   'P 1'
#
loop_
_entity.id
_entity.type
_entity.pdbx_description
1 polymer ?
#
loop_
_entity_poly.entity_id
_entity_poly.type
_entity_poly.pdbx_seq_one_letter_code
_entity_poly.pdbx_strand_id
1 'polypeptide(L)'
;MPGLRVRSDGWTAARTRVFLATLGRTGCITDAARIAGVSTTSVNRSRALFAPFDKACGEAIARALRGLEAVAYERAVEGREMVILRNGKEVERRIVPSDSMLGLLIKRGDLKNGKDVQLTAEEAAAYELPAAVRHRFLSREEFFSGIVFNGFRDDPDGGKGQRPTPEETDEAIIARLAILRKQRGWERILCDECQEPIHGDPAA
;
A
#
# COMPACT_ATOMS: atom_id res chain seq x y z
N MET A 1 32.16 -3.75 -12.95
CA MET A 1 31.26 -4.93 -12.96
C MET A 1 31.89 -6.04 -12.13
N PRO A 2 31.12 -6.83 -11.34
CA PRO A 2 31.64 -7.99 -10.62
C PRO A 2 32.06 -9.04 -11.64
N GLY A 3 33.30 -9.51 -11.55
CA GLY A 3 33.88 -10.46 -12.52
C GLY A 3 35.21 -10.08 -13.16
N LEU A 4 35.89 -9.05 -12.65
CA LEU A 4 37.23 -8.66 -13.09
C LEU A 4 38.37 -9.48 -12.42
N ARG A 5 38.06 -10.42 -11.51
CA ARG A 5 39.04 -11.32 -10.91
C ARG A 5 38.73 -12.76 -11.29
N VAL A 6 39.73 -13.45 -11.86
CA VAL A 6 39.69 -14.86 -12.27
C VAL A 6 39.76 -15.76 -11.03
N ARG A 7 38.69 -15.75 -10.24
CA ARG A 7 38.45 -16.76 -9.21
C ARG A 7 37.25 -17.58 -9.66
N SER A 8 37.45 -18.87 -9.90
CA SER A 8 36.42 -19.79 -10.43
C SER A 8 35.21 -19.94 -9.50
N ASP A 9 35.41 -19.66 -8.21
CA ASP A 9 34.39 -19.69 -7.15
C ASP A 9 33.59 -18.37 -7.03
N GLY A 10 34.03 -17.29 -7.70
CA GLY A 10 33.47 -15.95 -7.53
C GLY A 10 32.39 -15.53 -8.53
N TRP A 11 32.17 -14.22 -8.61
CA TRP A 11 31.37 -13.60 -9.66
C TRP A 11 32.10 -13.73 -10.99
N THR A 12 31.44 -14.33 -11.98
CA THR A 12 31.91 -14.37 -13.37
C THR A 12 30.94 -13.59 -14.25
N ALA A 13 31.38 -13.14 -15.43
CA ALA A 13 30.50 -12.45 -16.38
C ALA A 13 29.26 -13.29 -16.76
N ALA A 14 29.40 -14.62 -16.80
CA ALA A 14 28.27 -15.53 -17.01
C ALA A 14 27.26 -15.47 -15.86
N ARG A 15 27.73 -15.60 -14.60
CA ARG A 15 26.85 -15.50 -13.41
C ARG A 15 26.19 -14.14 -13.29
N THR A 16 26.92 -13.06 -13.57
CA THR A 16 26.38 -11.69 -13.59
C THR A 16 25.25 -11.54 -14.60
N ARG A 17 25.40 -12.08 -15.82
CA ARG A 17 24.33 -12.06 -16.84
C ARG A 17 23.11 -12.87 -16.40
N VAL A 18 23.32 -14.10 -15.93
CA VAL A 18 22.22 -14.96 -15.44
C VAL A 18 21.48 -14.30 -14.28
N PHE A 19 22.22 -13.73 -13.34
CA PHE A 19 21.66 -13.01 -12.20
C PHE A 19 20.80 -11.83 -12.64
N LEU A 20 21.34 -10.90 -13.45
CA LEU A 20 20.62 -9.71 -13.87
C LEU A 20 19.42 -10.04 -14.77
N ALA A 21 19.52 -11.04 -15.64
CA ALA A 21 18.41 -11.50 -16.46
C ALA A 21 17.28 -12.09 -15.61
N THR A 22 17.62 -12.93 -14.64
CA THR A 22 16.64 -13.53 -13.72
C THR A 22 15.99 -12.47 -12.84
N LEU A 23 16.80 -11.57 -12.27
CA LEU A 23 16.32 -10.45 -11.46
C LEU A 23 15.38 -9.55 -12.27
N GLY A 24 15.69 -9.31 -13.56
CA GLY A 24 14.87 -8.53 -14.48
C GLY A 24 13.53 -9.19 -14.84
N ARG A 25 13.39 -10.50 -14.61
CA ARG A 25 12.16 -11.25 -14.84
C ARG A 25 11.32 -11.40 -13.58
N THR A 26 11.96 -11.67 -12.44
CA THR A 26 11.25 -12.03 -11.20
C THR A 26 11.19 -10.89 -10.18
N GLY A 27 12.14 -9.95 -10.20
CA GLY A 27 12.29 -8.93 -9.17
C GLY A 27 12.80 -9.48 -7.82
N CYS A 28 13.08 -10.78 -7.72
CA CYS A 28 13.48 -11.44 -6.47
C CYS A 28 14.99 -11.68 -6.43
N ILE A 29 15.68 -11.03 -5.49
CA ILE A 29 17.14 -11.18 -5.31
C ILE A 29 17.51 -12.61 -4.90
N THR A 30 16.73 -13.24 -4.02
CA THR A 30 17.00 -14.59 -3.51
C THR A 30 16.94 -15.63 -4.63
N ASP A 31 15.93 -15.56 -5.49
CA ASP A 31 15.78 -16.49 -6.61
C ASP A 31 16.84 -16.24 -7.69
N ALA A 32 17.12 -14.98 -8.00
CA ALA A 32 18.18 -14.62 -8.94
C ALA A 32 19.55 -15.11 -8.45
N ALA A 33 19.83 -14.98 -7.16
CA ALA A 33 21.07 -15.47 -6.54
C ALA A 33 21.16 -17.00 -6.62
N ARG A 34 20.08 -17.71 -6.27
CA ARG A 34 19.99 -19.17 -6.35
C ARG A 34 20.26 -19.66 -7.77
N ILE A 35 19.61 -19.07 -8.78
CA ILE A 35 19.73 -19.46 -10.19
C ILE A 35 21.13 -19.13 -10.74
N ALA A 36 21.73 -18.00 -10.35
CA ALA A 36 23.08 -17.64 -10.74
C ALA A 36 24.18 -18.41 -9.98
N GLY A 37 23.81 -19.23 -9.00
CA GLY A 37 24.76 -20.00 -8.19
C GLY A 37 25.64 -19.12 -7.30
N VAL A 38 25.08 -18.02 -6.76
CA VAL A 38 25.77 -17.11 -5.84
C VAL A 38 24.96 -16.95 -4.55
N SER A 39 25.62 -16.60 -3.45
CA SER A 39 24.91 -16.28 -2.20
C SER A 39 24.35 -14.86 -2.23
N THR A 40 23.22 -14.65 -1.54
CA THR A 40 22.62 -13.31 -1.35
C THR A 40 23.56 -12.35 -0.63
N THR A 41 24.35 -12.85 0.34
CA THR A 41 25.40 -12.07 1.01
C THR A 41 26.45 -11.56 0.02
N SER A 42 26.86 -12.39 -0.94
CA SER A 42 27.80 -12.00 -2.01
C SER A 42 27.19 -10.96 -2.96
N VAL A 43 25.89 -11.06 -3.26
CA VAL A 43 25.16 -10.04 -4.03
C VAL A 43 25.20 -8.69 -3.31
N ASN A 44 24.80 -8.64 -2.04
CA ASN A 44 24.77 -7.39 -1.27
C ASN A 44 26.17 -6.75 -1.15
N ARG A 45 27.19 -7.56 -0.87
CA ARG A 45 28.58 -7.10 -0.87
C ARG A 45 28.99 -6.53 -2.24
N SER A 46 28.60 -7.19 -3.33
CA SER A 46 28.94 -6.74 -4.68
C SER A 46 28.20 -5.45 -5.08
N ARG A 47 26.96 -5.28 -4.62
CA ARG A 47 26.21 -4.02 -4.79
C ARG A 47 26.89 -2.86 -4.06
N ALA A 48 27.35 -3.08 -2.82
CA ALA A 48 28.09 -2.07 -2.06
C ALA A 48 29.46 -1.71 -2.68
N LEU A 49 30.17 -2.70 -3.22
CA LEU A 49 31.52 -2.50 -3.78
C LEU A 49 31.52 -1.94 -5.21
N PHE A 50 30.48 -2.21 -6.00
CA PHE A 50 30.46 -1.87 -7.43
C PHE A 50 29.20 -1.08 -7.78
N ALA A 51 29.29 0.25 -7.76
CA ALA A 51 28.20 1.15 -8.15
C ALA A 51 27.57 0.82 -9.52
N PRO A 52 28.31 0.46 -10.58
CA PRO A 52 27.69 0.05 -11.85
C PRO A 52 26.84 -1.22 -11.75
N PHE A 53 27.20 -2.15 -10.86
CA PHE A 53 26.42 -3.36 -10.62
C PHE A 53 25.14 -3.05 -9.85
N ASP A 54 25.24 -2.18 -8.84
CA ASP A 54 24.08 -1.74 -8.09
C ASP A 54 23.06 -1.03 -8.99
N LYS A 55 23.53 -0.13 -9.86
CA LYS A 55 22.69 0.50 -10.89
C LYS A 55 22.01 -0.54 -11.78
N ALA A 56 22.75 -1.52 -12.28
CA ALA A 56 22.18 -2.59 -13.11
C ALA A 56 21.15 -3.45 -12.35
N CYS A 57 21.35 -3.69 -11.05
CA CYS A 57 20.35 -4.34 -10.21
C CYS A 57 19.08 -3.49 -10.09
N GLY A 58 19.23 -2.17 -9.89
CA GLY A 58 18.10 -1.24 -9.84
C GLY A 58 17.30 -1.22 -11.14
N GLU A 59 17.98 -1.17 -12.29
CA GLU A 59 17.34 -1.24 -13.62
C GLU A 59 16.62 -2.57 -13.85
N ALA A 60 17.22 -3.70 -13.43
CA ALA A 60 16.60 -5.01 -13.50
C ALA A 60 15.33 -5.09 -12.63
N ILE A 61 15.40 -4.62 -11.39
CA ILE A 61 14.23 -4.57 -10.49
C ILE A 61 13.13 -3.69 -11.09
N ALA A 62 13.48 -2.50 -11.60
CA ALA A 62 12.53 -1.61 -12.27
C ALA A 62 11.85 -2.28 -13.48
N ARG A 63 12.60 -3.06 -14.27
CA ARG A 63 12.05 -3.85 -15.38
C ARG A 63 11.07 -4.91 -14.89
N ALA A 64 11.42 -5.68 -13.86
CA ALA A 64 10.55 -6.72 -13.32
C ALA A 64 9.25 -6.16 -12.76
N LEU A 65 9.33 -5.01 -12.08
CA LEU A 65 8.18 -4.32 -11.50
C LEU A 65 7.13 -3.97 -12.54
N ARG A 66 7.51 -3.54 -13.76
CA ARG A 66 6.53 -3.26 -14.83
C ARG A 66 5.68 -4.48 -15.18
N GLY A 67 6.30 -5.67 -15.25
CA GLY A 67 5.57 -6.91 -15.52
C GLY A 67 4.69 -7.34 -14.36
N LEU A 68 5.20 -7.22 -13.13
CA LEU A 68 4.44 -7.53 -11.92
C LEU A 68 3.25 -6.58 -11.73
N GLU A 69 3.39 -5.30 -12.06
CA GLU A 69 2.30 -4.31 -12.05
C GLU A 69 1.21 -4.67 -13.06
N ALA A 70 1.56 -5.06 -14.28
CA ALA A 70 0.59 -5.47 -15.28
C ALA A 70 -0.20 -6.71 -14.83
N VAL A 71 0.48 -7.73 -14.31
CA VAL A 71 -0.17 -8.93 -13.76
C VAL A 71 -1.01 -8.59 -12.54
N ALA A 72 -0.51 -7.72 -11.65
CA ALA A 72 -1.27 -7.25 -10.50
C ALA A 72 -2.56 -6.56 -10.91
N TYR A 73 -2.51 -5.71 -11.95
CA TYR A 73 -3.67 -5.02 -12.50
C TYR A 73 -4.69 -6.01 -13.06
N GLU A 74 -4.25 -6.95 -13.91
CA GLU A 74 -5.10 -8.03 -14.45
C GLU A 74 -5.81 -8.78 -13.31
N ARG A 75 -5.07 -9.20 -12.28
CA ARG A 75 -5.64 -9.92 -11.12
C ARG A 75 -6.55 -9.06 -10.25
N ALA A 76 -6.29 -7.76 -10.16
CA ALA A 76 -7.07 -6.84 -9.34
C ALA A 76 -8.37 -6.42 -10.03
N VAL A 77 -8.34 -6.19 -11.34
CA VAL A 77 -9.44 -5.59 -12.10
C VAL A 77 -10.22 -6.65 -12.88
N GLU A 78 -9.53 -7.47 -13.67
CA GLU A 78 -10.17 -8.52 -14.47
C GLU A 78 -10.49 -9.73 -13.59
N GLY A 79 -9.64 -10.00 -12.59
CA GLY A 79 -9.81 -11.10 -11.65
C GLY A 79 -9.22 -12.41 -12.14
N ARG A 80 -9.35 -13.46 -11.31
CA ARG A 80 -8.90 -14.81 -11.66
C ARG A 80 -10.06 -15.78 -11.71
N GLU A 81 -10.01 -16.74 -12.62
CA GLU A 81 -10.94 -17.86 -12.62
C GLU A 81 -10.72 -18.68 -11.34
N MET A 82 -11.78 -18.81 -10.55
CA MET A 82 -11.84 -19.62 -9.35
C MET A 82 -12.85 -20.73 -9.58
N VAL A 83 -12.35 -21.96 -9.57
CA VAL A 83 -13.15 -23.17 -9.66
C VAL A 83 -13.53 -23.60 -8.25
N ILE A 84 -14.82 -23.68 -7.97
CA ILE A 84 -15.35 -24.15 -6.69
C ILE A 84 -15.69 -25.63 -6.83
N LEU A 85 -14.93 -26.46 -6.13
CA LEU A 85 -15.16 -27.91 -6.06
C LEU A 85 -15.96 -28.24 -4.80
N ARG A 86 -17.03 -29.03 -4.93
CA ARG A 86 -17.68 -29.68 -3.78
C ARG A 86 -17.75 -31.18 -4.03
N ASN A 87 -17.35 -31.98 -3.04
CA ASN A 87 -17.31 -33.44 -3.12
C ASN A 87 -16.53 -33.96 -4.35
N GLY A 88 -15.42 -33.29 -4.71
CA GLY A 88 -14.57 -33.69 -5.84
C GLY A 88 -15.18 -33.42 -7.22
N LYS A 89 -16.36 -32.81 -7.30
CA LYS A 89 -16.98 -32.37 -8.54
C LYS A 89 -16.92 -30.86 -8.65
N GLU A 90 -16.68 -30.39 -9.86
CA GLU A 90 -16.74 -28.98 -10.18
C GLU A 90 -18.20 -28.52 -10.14
N VAL A 91 -18.48 -27.55 -9.26
CA VAL A 91 -19.82 -27.01 -9.05
C VAL A 91 -20.00 -25.68 -9.75
N GLU A 92 -18.94 -24.86 -9.75
CA GLU A 92 -19.03 -23.48 -10.23
C GLU A 92 -17.67 -22.95 -10.67
N ARG A 93 -17.67 -22.12 -11.72
CA ARG A 93 -16.54 -21.25 -12.06
C ARG A 93 -16.99 -19.81 -11.96
N ARG A 94 -16.24 -19.02 -11.21
CA ARG A 94 -16.45 -17.56 -11.13
C ARG A 94 -15.14 -16.83 -11.29
N ILE A 95 -15.21 -15.66 -11.91
CA ILE A 95 -14.08 -14.74 -11.98
C ILE A 95 -14.12 -13.88 -10.72
N VAL A 96 -13.03 -13.87 -9.95
CA VAL A 96 -12.93 -13.14 -8.68
C VAL A 96 -11.80 -12.12 -8.77
N PRO A 97 -12.13 -10.81 -8.82
CA PRO A 97 -11.19 -9.72 -8.60
C PRO A 97 -10.50 -9.80 -7.23
N SER A 98 -9.29 -9.28 -7.12
CA SER A 98 -8.50 -9.35 -5.88
C SER A 98 -8.36 -7.97 -5.21
N ASP A 99 -9.18 -7.70 -4.19
CA ASP A 99 -9.18 -6.44 -3.44
C ASP A 99 -7.82 -6.14 -2.77
N SER A 100 -7.11 -7.18 -2.32
CA SER A 100 -5.78 -7.05 -1.75
C SER A 100 -4.75 -6.51 -2.76
N MET A 101 -4.82 -6.95 -4.02
CA MET A 101 -3.94 -6.49 -5.10
C MET A 101 -4.35 -5.09 -5.55
N LEU A 102 -5.66 -4.80 -5.60
CA LEU A 102 -6.17 -3.46 -5.86
C LEU A 102 -5.65 -2.45 -4.82
N GLY A 103 -5.73 -2.79 -3.54
CA GLY A 103 -5.21 -1.95 -2.45
C GLY A 103 -3.70 -1.72 -2.53
N LEU A 104 -2.92 -2.72 -2.96
CA LEU A 104 -1.48 -2.55 -3.17
C LEU A 104 -1.15 -1.64 -4.37
N LEU A 105 -1.94 -1.71 -5.44
CA LEU A 105 -1.77 -0.83 -6.61
C LEU A 105 -2.09 0.63 -6.27
N ILE A 106 -3.17 0.87 -5.51
CA ILE A 106 -3.53 2.21 -5.01
C ILE A 106 -2.40 2.76 -4.15
N LYS A 107 -2.00 2.03 -3.10
CA LYS A 107 -0.90 2.44 -2.22
C LYS A 107 0.37 2.76 -3.01
N ARG A 108 0.72 1.94 -4.01
CA ARG A 108 1.91 2.18 -4.85
C ARG A 108 1.77 3.42 -5.74
N GLY A 109 0.59 3.67 -6.31
CA GLY A 109 0.28 4.87 -7.08
C GLY A 109 0.38 6.15 -6.23
N ASP A 110 0.01 6.05 -4.96
CA ASP A 110 0.05 7.13 -3.98
C ASP A 110 1.45 7.35 -3.39
N LEU A 111 2.20 6.27 -3.13
CA LEU A 111 3.52 6.28 -2.48
C LEU A 111 4.69 6.66 -3.40
N LYS A 112 4.49 6.83 -4.72
CA LYS A 112 5.56 7.35 -5.58
C LYS A 112 5.89 8.82 -5.27
N ASN A 113 4.95 9.57 -4.68
CA ASN A 113 5.10 11.00 -4.37
C ASN A 113 4.72 11.39 -2.93
N GLY A 114 3.88 10.59 -2.24
CA GLY A 114 3.59 10.82 -0.83
C GLY A 114 4.76 10.34 0.02
N LYS A 115 5.68 11.25 0.37
CA LYS A 115 6.47 11.04 1.58
C LYS A 115 5.46 10.91 2.72
N ASP A 116 5.57 9.89 3.56
CA ASP A 116 4.87 9.84 4.85
C ASP A 116 5.40 10.99 5.72
N VAL A 117 4.94 12.20 5.45
CA VAL A 117 5.24 13.37 6.25
C VAL A 117 4.24 13.35 7.38
N GLN A 118 4.73 13.10 8.59
CA GLN A 118 4.00 13.40 9.81
C GLN A 118 3.89 14.93 9.89
N LEU A 119 2.82 15.48 9.32
CA LEU A 119 2.52 16.90 9.39
C LEU A 119 1.92 17.19 10.76
N THR A 120 2.36 18.29 11.37
CA THR A 120 1.66 18.87 12.51
C THR A 120 0.27 19.37 12.09
N ALA A 121 -0.64 19.61 13.04
CA ALA A 121 -2.01 20.05 12.72
C ALA A 121 -2.03 21.35 11.89
N GLU A 122 -1.10 22.27 12.18
CA GLU A 122 -0.94 23.54 11.47
C GLU A 122 -0.39 23.33 10.06
N GLU A 123 0.63 22.48 9.90
CA GLU A 123 1.19 22.14 8.58
C GLU A 123 0.18 21.38 7.71
N ALA A 124 -0.65 20.51 8.29
CA ALA A 124 -1.70 19.81 7.57
C ALA A 124 -2.81 20.75 7.08
N ALA A 125 -3.18 21.74 7.90
CA ALA A 125 -4.17 22.76 7.52
C ALA A 125 -3.65 23.68 6.40
N ALA A 126 -2.35 23.96 6.37
CA ALA A 126 -1.70 24.76 5.34
C ALA A 126 -1.22 23.94 4.11
N TYR A 127 -1.33 22.61 4.17
CA TYR A 127 -0.82 21.74 3.11
C TYR A 127 -1.72 21.78 1.88
N GLU A 128 -1.29 22.53 0.87
CA GLU A 128 -1.88 22.47 -0.45
C GLU A 128 -1.28 21.30 -1.24
N LEU A 129 -2.14 20.37 -1.64
CA LEU A 129 -1.76 19.26 -2.53
C LEU A 129 -1.16 19.84 -3.83
N PRO A 130 0.05 19.40 -4.23
CA PRO A 130 0.65 19.84 -5.49
C PRO A 130 -0.29 19.58 -6.68
N ALA A 131 -0.38 20.51 -7.63
CA ALA A 131 -1.29 20.40 -8.78
C ALA A 131 -1.14 19.08 -9.57
N ALA A 132 0.08 18.54 -9.61
CA ALA A 132 0.40 17.26 -10.25
C ALA A 132 -0.25 16.03 -9.60
N VAL A 133 -0.77 16.14 -8.36
CA VAL A 133 -1.45 15.06 -7.65
C VAL A 133 -2.88 15.40 -7.24
N ARG A 134 -3.32 16.66 -7.34
CA ARG A 134 -4.69 17.08 -6.97
C ARG A 134 -5.78 16.24 -7.63
N HIS A 135 -5.62 15.89 -8.91
CA HIS A 135 -6.57 15.06 -9.66
C HIS A 135 -6.72 13.61 -9.17
N ARG A 136 -5.84 13.17 -8.26
CA ARG A 136 -5.87 11.81 -7.70
C ARG A 136 -6.68 11.72 -6.42
N PHE A 137 -6.90 12.86 -5.77
CA PHE A 137 -7.65 12.94 -4.53
C PHE A 137 -9.03 13.52 -4.83
N LEU A 138 -10.06 12.86 -4.32
CA LEU A 138 -11.40 13.40 -4.36
C LEU A 138 -11.49 14.53 -3.36
N SER A 139 -11.95 15.68 -3.81
CA SER A 139 -12.42 16.71 -2.88
C SER A 139 -13.56 16.15 -2.02
N ARG A 140 -13.77 16.76 -0.84
CA ARG A 140 -14.89 16.40 0.03
C ARG A 140 -16.22 16.46 -0.73
N GLU A 141 -16.39 17.45 -1.60
CA GLU A 141 -17.58 17.59 -2.44
C GLU A 141 -17.69 16.47 -3.49
N GLU A 142 -16.61 16.13 -4.20
CA GLU A 142 -16.59 15.02 -5.18
C GLU A 142 -16.82 13.64 -4.55
N PHE A 143 -16.38 13.44 -3.30
CA PHE A 143 -16.64 12.20 -2.58
C PHE A 143 -18.13 12.03 -2.25
N PHE A 144 -18.78 13.08 -1.75
CA PHE A 144 -20.21 13.04 -1.39
C PHE A 144 -21.16 13.22 -2.58
N SER A 145 -20.70 13.78 -3.71
CA SER A 145 -21.49 13.83 -4.95
C SER A 145 -21.56 12.48 -5.67
N GLY A 146 -20.75 11.50 -5.22
CA GLY A 146 -20.74 10.12 -5.69
C GLY A 146 -20.01 9.97 -7.03
N ILE A 147 -18.86 9.28 -7.04
CA ILE A 147 -18.32 8.74 -8.29
C ILE A 147 -19.10 7.48 -8.62
N VAL A 148 -20.08 7.60 -9.50
CA VAL A 148 -20.74 6.44 -10.09
C VAL A 148 -19.80 5.80 -11.13
N PHE A 149 -19.24 4.65 -10.77
CA PHE A 149 -18.77 3.71 -11.79
C PHE A 149 -20.02 3.16 -12.48
N ASN A 150 -20.25 3.55 -13.74
CA ASN A 150 -21.38 3.08 -14.54
C ASN A 150 -21.41 1.54 -14.57
N GLY A 151 -22.20 0.92 -13.69
CA GLY A 151 -22.15 -0.53 -13.51
C GLY A 151 -23.22 -1.18 -12.63
N PHE A 152 -23.93 -0.44 -11.77
CA PHE A 152 -25.14 -0.98 -11.12
C PHE A 152 -26.37 -0.39 -11.81
N ARG A 153 -26.84 -1.09 -12.83
CA ARG A 153 -27.81 -0.59 -13.82
C ARG A 153 -29.24 -0.43 -13.28
N ASP A 154 -29.51 -0.80 -12.02
CA ASP A 154 -30.86 -0.97 -11.50
C ASP A 154 -31.15 -0.28 -10.15
N ASP A 155 -30.29 0.61 -9.65
CA ASP A 155 -30.57 1.37 -8.42
C ASP A 155 -30.51 2.89 -8.66
N PRO A 156 -31.66 3.57 -8.87
CA PRO A 156 -31.68 5.02 -9.10
C PRO A 156 -31.26 5.83 -7.86
N ASP A 157 -31.22 5.20 -6.68
CA ASP A 157 -30.79 5.82 -5.41
C ASP A 157 -29.42 5.33 -4.93
N GLY A 158 -28.80 4.36 -5.62
CA GLY A 158 -27.61 3.61 -5.19
C GLY A 158 -26.27 4.36 -5.14
N GLY A 159 -26.25 5.68 -5.01
CA GLY A 159 -25.00 6.45 -5.03
C GLY A 159 -24.98 7.78 -4.29
N LYS A 160 -26.09 8.23 -3.69
CA LYS A 160 -26.08 9.48 -2.90
C LYS A 160 -25.76 9.17 -1.45
N GLY A 161 -24.47 9.08 -1.12
CA GLY A 161 -24.07 9.11 0.27
C GLY A 161 -24.47 10.46 0.87
N GLN A 162 -25.54 10.49 1.66
CA GLN A 162 -25.98 11.73 2.32
C GLN A 162 -24.86 12.21 3.25
N ARG A 163 -24.45 13.47 3.08
CA ARG A 163 -23.42 14.08 3.92
C ARG A 163 -23.90 14.04 5.38
N PRO A 164 -23.10 13.50 6.31
CA PRO A 164 -23.45 13.55 7.72
C PRO A 164 -23.66 15.01 8.15
N THR A 165 -24.73 15.27 8.89
CA THR A 165 -24.98 16.59 9.43
C THR A 165 -23.89 16.94 10.47
N PRO A 166 -23.68 18.23 10.78
CA PRO A 166 -22.80 18.61 11.88
C PRO A 166 -23.17 17.92 13.19
N GLU A 167 -24.48 17.79 13.45
CA GLU A 167 -25.02 17.10 14.64
C GLU A 167 -24.64 15.62 14.66
N GLU A 168 -24.81 14.89 13.55
CA GLU A 168 -24.40 13.48 13.44
C GLU A 168 -22.88 13.30 13.58
N THR A 169 -22.09 14.28 13.12
CA THR A 169 -20.64 14.27 13.25
C THR A 169 -20.22 14.51 14.71
N ASP A 170 -20.87 15.46 15.37
CA ASP A 170 -20.63 15.81 16.77
C ASP A 170 -21.01 14.65 17.70
N GLU A 171 -22.15 13.99 17.47
CA GLU A 171 -22.55 12.78 18.20
C GLU A 171 -21.52 11.66 18.04
N ALA A 172 -21.04 11.42 16.82
CA ALA A 172 -20.02 10.40 16.56
C ALA A 172 -18.68 10.72 17.25
N ILE A 173 -18.29 12.00 17.29
CA ILE A 173 -17.09 12.47 18.00
C ILE A 173 -17.27 12.28 19.51
N ILE A 174 -18.41 12.65 20.07
CA ILE A 174 -18.72 12.49 21.50
C ILE A 174 -18.68 11.00 21.89
N ALA A 175 -19.31 10.13 21.09
CA ALA A 175 -19.25 8.69 21.30
C ALA A 175 -17.82 8.15 21.25
N ARG A 176 -16.98 8.67 20.34
CA ARG A 176 -15.57 8.27 20.24
C ARG A 176 -14.73 8.78 21.42
N LEU A 177 -14.98 9.99 21.90
CA LEU A 177 -14.32 10.56 23.07
C LEU A 177 -14.61 9.76 24.34
N ALA A 178 -15.85 9.28 24.53
CA ALA A 178 -16.20 8.41 25.65
C ALA A 178 -15.40 7.10 25.65
N ILE A 179 -15.23 6.48 24.47
CA ILE A 179 -14.42 5.27 24.33
C ILE A 179 -12.94 5.55 24.66
N LEU A 180 -12.40 6.67 24.18
CA LEU A 180 -11.01 7.05 24.42
C LEU A 180 -10.74 7.38 25.88
N ARG A 181 -11.66 8.06 26.57
CA ARG A 181 -11.60 8.35 28.01
C ARG A 181 -11.44 7.07 28.83
N LYS A 182 -12.25 6.06 28.55
CA LYS A 182 -12.19 4.74 29.21
C LYS A 182 -10.89 4.00 28.93
N GLN A 183 -10.40 4.02 27.68
CA GLN A 183 -9.16 3.34 27.29
C GLN A 183 -7.90 3.98 27.89
N ARG A 184 -7.88 5.32 27.98
CA ARG A 184 -6.75 6.10 28.49
C ARG A 184 -6.81 6.31 30.00
N GLY A 185 -7.87 5.86 30.67
CA GLY A 185 -8.06 6.02 32.11
C GLY A 185 -8.23 7.47 32.55
N TRP A 186 -8.70 8.35 31.66
CA TRP A 186 -8.85 9.79 31.94
C TRP A 186 -9.89 10.07 33.03
N GLU A 187 -10.83 9.14 33.22
CA GLU A 187 -11.80 9.15 34.33
C GLU A 187 -11.14 9.02 35.72
N ARG A 188 -9.87 8.58 35.79
CA ARG A 188 -9.12 8.42 37.05
C ARG A 188 -8.14 9.57 37.31
N ILE A 189 -8.05 10.54 36.40
CA ILE A 189 -7.20 11.71 36.59
C ILE A 189 -7.98 12.70 37.44
N LEU A 190 -7.69 12.70 38.73
CA LEU A 190 -8.27 13.62 39.70
C LEU A 190 -7.41 14.88 39.81
N CYS A 191 -8.06 16.01 40.01
CA CYS A 191 -7.42 17.28 40.34
C CYS A 191 -6.75 17.16 41.71
N ASP A 192 -5.47 17.54 41.80
CA ASP A 192 -4.70 17.44 43.05
C ASP A 192 -5.25 18.34 44.17
N GLU A 193 -5.99 19.40 43.82
CA GLU A 193 -6.55 20.36 44.81
C GLU A 193 -7.93 19.97 45.33
N CYS A 194 -8.83 19.48 44.47
CA CYS A 194 -10.22 19.19 44.85
C CYS A 194 -10.60 17.70 44.81
N GLN A 195 -9.70 16.81 44.37
CA GLN A 195 -9.93 15.37 44.20
C GLN A 195 -11.13 15.01 43.29
N GLU A 196 -11.60 15.93 42.46
CA GLU A 196 -12.60 15.67 41.42
C GLU A 196 -11.94 15.32 40.08
N PRO A 197 -12.59 14.57 39.18
CA PRO A 197 -12.06 14.31 37.84
C PRO A 197 -11.76 15.63 37.11
N ILE A 198 -10.54 15.81 36.60
CA ILE A 198 -10.10 17.06 35.94
C ILE A 198 -10.98 17.41 34.72
N HIS A 199 -11.64 16.41 34.14
CA HIS A 199 -12.60 16.58 33.06
C HIS A 199 -13.98 16.25 33.60
N GLY A 200 -14.69 17.25 34.11
CA GLY A 200 -16.08 17.12 34.55
C GLY A 200 -16.95 16.48 33.47
N ASP A 201 -17.95 15.71 33.91
CA ASP A 201 -19.00 15.19 33.02
C ASP A 201 -19.65 16.37 32.28
N PRO A 202 -19.77 16.32 30.94
CA PRO A 202 -20.78 17.13 30.27
C PRO A 202 -22.14 16.55 30.68
N ALA A 203 -22.65 17.02 31.83
CA ALA A 203 -23.96 16.63 32.32
C ALA A 203 -25.04 17.19 31.37
N ALA A 204 -25.89 16.25 30.91
CA ALA A 204 -27.23 16.42 30.34
C ALA A 204 -27.36 17.16 28.99
#